data_AF-A0A6L4ZLY8-F1
#
_entry.id   AF-A0A6L4ZLY8-F1
#
_cell.length_a   1.000
_cell.length_b   1.000
_cell.length_c   1.000
_cell.angle_alpha   90.00
_cell.angle_beta   90.00
_cell.angle_gamma   90.00
#
_symmetry.space_group_name_H-M   'P 1'
#
loop_
_entity.id
_entity.type
_entity.pdbx_description
1 polymer ?
#
loop_
_entity_poly.entity_id
_entity_poly.type
_entity_poly.pdbx_seq_one_letter_code
_entity_poly.pdbx_strand_id
1 'polypeptide(L)' 'MSKVRKPNEKALVIYPDSDGEPMADNTKQFDWIVAIKLGLELTFENAPNVFVAGDLLWYPVEEDNKTRLAPDAMVVFGRP' A
#
# COMPACT_ATOMS: atom_id res chain seq x y z
N MET A 1 -16.91 22.89 -39.33
CA MET A 1 -17.55 22.17 -38.22
C MET A 1 -16.60 22.21 -37.03
N SER A 2 -16.95 22.97 -36.00
CA SER A 2 -16.12 23.13 -34.80
C SER A 2 -16.15 21.83 -33.98
N LYS A 3 -14.99 21.22 -33.73
CA LYS A 3 -14.87 20.11 -32.78
C LYS A 3 -15.05 20.67 -31.38
N VAL A 4 -16.26 20.52 -30.84
CA VAL A 4 -16.52 20.69 -29.41
C VAL A 4 -15.66 19.65 -28.67
N ARG A 5 -14.60 20.09 -28.00
CA ARG A 5 -13.84 19.24 -27.09
C ARG A 5 -14.70 19.02 -25.86
N LYS A 6 -15.07 17.76 -25.61
CA LYS A 6 -15.78 17.35 -24.39
C LYS A 6 -14.95 17.77 -23.15
N PRO A 7 -15.60 18.15 -22.03
CA PRO A 7 -14.89 18.38 -20.78
C PRO A 7 -14.10 17.11 -20.44
N ASN A 8 -12.91 17.32 -19.89
CA ASN A 8 -11.89 16.32 -19.62
C ASN A 8 -12.44 15.16 -18.74
N GLU A 9 -12.96 14.10 -19.35
CA GLU A 9 -13.19 12.81 -18.69
C GLU A 9 -11.81 12.25 -18.34
N LYS A 10 -11.33 12.48 -17.11
CA LYS A 10 -10.19 11.74 -16.59
C LYS A 10 -10.56 10.26 -16.64
N ALA A 11 -9.79 9.48 -17.40
CA ALA A 11 -9.92 8.03 -17.37
C ALA A 11 -9.72 7.55 -15.93
N LEU A 12 -10.59 6.65 -15.46
CA LEU A 12 -10.51 6.10 -14.12
C LEU A 12 -9.18 5.34 -13.96
N VAL A 13 -8.32 5.78 -13.03
CA VAL A 13 -7.06 5.07 -12.73
C VAL A 13 -7.38 3.82 -11.92
N ILE A 14 -6.94 2.66 -12.41
CA ILE A 14 -7.10 1.37 -11.72
C ILE A 14 -5.85 1.12 -10.88
N TYR A 15 -6.05 0.82 -9.60
CA TYR A 15 -5.00 0.37 -8.68
C TYR A 15 -5.14 -1.14 -8.50
N PRO A 16 -4.20 -1.95 -9.02
CA PRO A 16 -4.22 -3.39 -8.81
C PRO A 16 -4.04 -3.77 -7.34
N ASP A 17 -4.77 -4.80 -6.89
CA ASP A 17 -4.63 -5.37 -5.53
C ASP A 17 -3.36 -6.22 -5.36
N SER A 18 -2.68 -6.57 -6.46
CA SER A 18 -1.44 -7.37 -6.47
C SER A 18 -0.47 -6.86 -7.54
N ASP A 19 0.82 -7.05 -7.29
CA ASP A 19 1.88 -6.83 -8.26
C ASP A 19 2.34 -8.10 -8.99
N GLY A 20 1.79 -9.27 -8.62
CA GLY A 20 2.16 -10.57 -9.17
C GLY A 20 3.34 -11.24 -8.47
N GLU A 21 3.96 -10.59 -7.48
CA GLU A 21 5.06 -11.13 -6.70
C GLU A 21 4.52 -11.86 -5.45
N PRO A 22 5.27 -12.85 -4.90
CA PRO A 22 4.90 -13.48 -3.65
C PRO A 22 5.14 -12.55 -2.46
N MET A 23 4.35 -12.72 -1.40
CA MET A 23 4.54 -12.01 -0.13
C MET A 23 5.90 -12.29 0.54
N ALA A 24 6.45 -13.49 0.32
CA ALA A 24 7.73 -13.91 0.86
C ALA A 24 8.35 -15.00 -0.04
N ASP A 25 9.67 -15.02 -0.12
CA ASP A 25 10.42 -16.04 -0.86
C ASP A 25 10.43 -17.40 -0.14
N ASN A 26 10.23 -17.41 1.18
CA ASN A 26 10.21 -18.64 2.00
C ASN A 26 9.53 -18.44 3.35
N THR A 27 9.23 -19.55 4.04
CA THR A 27 8.56 -19.55 5.35
C THR A 27 9.33 -18.77 6.42
N LYS A 28 10.66 -18.79 6.41
CA LYS A 28 11.44 -18.03 7.40
C LYS A 28 11.26 -16.53 7.22
N GLN A 29 11.26 -16.04 5.98
CA GLN A 29 10.98 -14.63 5.70
C GLN A 29 9.56 -14.25 6.12
N PHE A 30 8.58 -15.09 5.81
CA PHE A 30 7.20 -14.88 6.26
C PHE A 30 7.09 -14.78 7.79
N ASP A 31 7.73 -15.70 8.52
CA ASP A 31 7.73 -15.70 9.98
C ASP A 31 8.34 -14.39 10.54
N TRP A 32 9.39 -13.87 9.90
CA TRP A 32 9.99 -12.58 10.27
C TRP A 32 9.08 -11.38 9.96
N ILE A 33 8.43 -11.37 8.80
CA ILE A 33 7.44 -10.33 8.44
C ILE A 33 6.34 -10.29 9.52
N VAL A 34 5.78 -11.44 9.86
CA VAL A 34 4.74 -11.56 10.89
C VAL A 34 5.25 -11.10 12.25
N ALA A 35 6.43 -11.56 12.68
CA ALA A 35 7.00 -11.19 13.97
C ALA A 35 7.22 -9.67 14.09
N ILE A 36 7.78 -9.05 13.06
CA ILE A 36 8.03 -7.60 13.02
C ILE A 36 6.70 -6.84 13.01
N LYS A 37 5.77 -7.20 12.12
CA LYS A 37 4.47 -6.54 12.00
C LYS A 37 3.68 -6.59 13.30
N LEU A 38 3.59 -7.76 13.94
CA LEU A 38 2.88 -7.90 15.21
C LEU A 38 3.57 -7.16 16.36
N GLY A 39 4.91 -7.14 16.39
CA GLY A 39 5.67 -6.35 17.36
C GLY A 39 5.41 -4.85 17.21
N LEU A 40 5.31 -4.35 15.97
CA LEU A 40 4.97 -2.96 15.68
C LEU A 40 3.52 -2.63 16.06
N GLU A 41 2.56 -3.51 15.78
CA GLU A 41 1.17 -3.32 16.20
C GLU A 41 1.05 -3.22 17.73
N LEU A 42 1.74 -4.08 18.47
CA LEU A 42 1.78 -3.99 19.94
C LEU A 42 2.44 -2.70 20.41
N THR A 43 3.51 -2.26 19.73
CA THR A 43 4.21 -1.01 20.06
C THR A 43 3.30 0.21 19.90
N PHE A 44 2.41 0.20 18.91
CA PHE A 44 1.52 1.30 18.58
C PHE A 44 0.05 1.06 18.98
N GLU A 45 -0.23 0.09 19.85
CA GLU A 45 -1.60 -0.32 20.22
C GLU A 45 -2.46 0.84 20.74
N ASN A 46 -1.83 1.83 21.38
CA ASN A 46 -2.48 3.01 21.98
C ASN A 46 -2.39 4.27 21.09
N ALA A 47 -1.96 4.13 19.84
CA ALA A 47 -1.80 5.21 18.88
C ALA A 47 -2.80 5.05 17.71
N PRO A 48 -4.07 5.46 17.86
CA PRO A 48 -5.14 5.18 16.88
C PRO A 48 -4.97 5.87 15.53
N ASN A 49 -3.99 6.77 15.40
CA ASN A 49 -3.63 7.45 14.14
C ASN A 49 -2.36 6.84 13.52
N VAL A 50 -2.00 5.61 13.89
CA VAL A 50 -0.86 4.88 13.35
C VAL A 50 -1.37 3.60 12.71
N PHE A 51 -1.10 3.46 11.43
CA PHE A 51 -1.41 2.26 10.65
C PHE A 51 -0.16 1.40 10.50
N VAL A 52 -0.26 0.12 10.83
CA VAL A 52 0.84 -0.86 10.71
C VAL A 52 0.42 -1.95 9.72
N ALA A 53 1.28 -2.25 8.76
CA ALA A 53 1.03 -3.31 7.79
C ALA A 53 2.31 -4.08 7.48
N GLY A 54 2.15 -5.31 6.97
CA GLY A 54 3.23 -6.13 6.43
C GLY A 54 2.86 -6.58 5.03
N ASP A 55 3.82 -6.50 4.11
CA ASP A 55 3.66 -6.81 2.69
C ASP A 55 2.41 -6.20 2.04
N LEU A 56 2.16 -4.92 2.33
CA LEU A 56 1.01 -4.20 1.78
C LEU A 56 1.42 -3.41 0.55
N LEU A 57 0.78 -3.70 -0.59
CA LEU A 57 0.95 -2.93 -1.82
C LEU A 57 0.42 -1.49 -1.67
N TRP A 58 1.35 -0.55 -1.53
CA TRP A 58 1.09 0.85 -1.23
C TRP A 58 1.29 1.76 -2.44
N TYR A 59 0.35 2.69 -2.65
CA TYR A 59 0.38 3.73 -3.69
C TYR A 59 0.45 5.12 -3.05
N PRO A 60 1.64 5.72 -2.88
CA PRO A 60 1.81 6.98 -2.15
C PRO A 60 1.25 8.21 -2.87
N VAL A 61 1.02 8.14 -4.18
CA VAL A 61 0.62 9.27 -5.02
C VAL A 61 -0.70 8.96 -5.70
N GLU A 62 -1.71 9.77 -5.42
CA GLU A 62 -3.02 9.67 -6.08
C GLU A 62 -2.88 9.93 -7.58
N GLU A 63 -3.63 9.16 -8.37
CA GLU A 63 -3.62 9.09 -9.84
C GLU A 63 -2.35 8.48 -10.46
N ASP A 64 -1.38 8.01 -9.66
CA ASP A 64 -0.18 7.32 -10.12
C ASP A 64 -0.18 5.86 -9.64
N ASN A 65 -0.63 4.96 -10.50
CA ASN A 65 -0.61 3.51 -10.23
C ASN A 65 0.74 2.83 -10.53
N LYS A 66 1.77 3.60 -10.89
CA LYS A 66 3.11 3.09 -11.22
C LYS A 66 4.09 3.27 -10.08
N THR A 67 4.01 4.38 -9.37
CA THR A 67 4.77 4.58 -8.14
C THR A 67 4.10 3.77 -7.03
N ARG A 68 4.62 2.58 -6.76
CA ARG A 68 4.10 1.66 -5.73
C ARG A 68 5.20 0.81 -5.10
N LEU A 69 4.96 0.31 -3.90
CA LEU A 69 5.86 -0.58 -3.18
C LEU A 69 5.06 -1.50 -2.24
N ALA A 70 5.51 -2.74 -2.04
CA ALA A 70 5.06 -3.62 -0.97
C ALA A 70 6.22 -3.84 0.03
N PRO A 71 6.31 -3.09 1.13
CA PRO A 71 7.37 -3.28 2.12
C PRO A 71 7.08 -4.51 3.00
N ASP A 72 8.12 -5.26 3.40
CA ASP A 72 8.03 -6.36 4.37
C ASP A 72 7.26 -5.93 5.64
N ALA A 73 7.52 -4.74 6.16
CA ALA A 73 6.75 -4.10 7.22
C ALA A 73 6.76 -2.57 7.07
N MET A 74 5.66 -1.92 7.43
CA MET A 74 5.54 -0.46 7.39
C MET A 74 4.72 0.11 8.56
N VAL A 75 5.06 1.33 8.95
CA VAL A 75 4.34 2.14 9.95
C VAL A 75 4.02 3.48 9.32
N VAL A 76 2.74 3.85 9.30
CA VAL A 76 2.24 5.09 8.69
C VAL A 76 1.58 5.95 9.75
N PHE A 77 2.13 7.14 9.99
CA PHE A 77 1.58 8.11 10.93
C PHE A 77 0.52 8.99 10.27
N GLY A 78 -0.50 9.37 11.05
CA GLY A 78 -1.58 10.24 10.57
C GLY A 78 -2.60 9.54 9.67
N ARG A 79 -2.60 8.20 9.66
CA ARG A 79 -3.58 7.34 8.98
C ARG A 79 -4.04 6.30 10.03
N PRO A 80 -5.35 6.14 10.28
CA PRO A 80 -5.84 5.00 11.06
C PRO A 80 -5.60 3.68 10.33
#